data_AF-A0AAN8IWF5-F1
#
_entry.id   AF-A0AAN8IWF5-F1
#
_cell.length_a   1.000
_cell.length_b   1.000
_cell.length_c   1.000
_cell.angle_alpha   90.00
_cell.angle_beta   90.00
_cell.angle_gamma   90.00
#
_symmetry.space_group_name_H-M   'P 1'
#
loop_
_entity.id
_entity.type
_entity.pdbx_description
1 polymer ?
#
loop_
_entity_poly.entity_id
_entity_poly.type
_entity_poly.pdbx_seq_one_letter_code
_entity_poly.pdbx_strand_id
1 'polypeptide(L)'
;MLGIEIAKAGGQVVHANGDADLDIVLEAVNTSLIHSTTVIGEDTDLLVLLLYHLKHPVDSEKLYFRTDKEAKHIKVYDIALIKQIMGERVCKRLLFLHAFTGCDTTSRIFRIGKSTAFSRLMKSIKLGKSADLFTTVGKNVEEISTAGCEAMLTLFNSKEESLAKLRHNQLTSKVFSSKGGWDGLVV
;
A
#
# COMPACT_ATOMS: atom_id res chain seq x y z
N MET A 1 -29.80 -1.89 -0.69
CA MET A 1 -30.56 -2.64 0.32
C MET A 1 -29.97 -2.46 1.71
N LEU A 2 -28.68 -2.73 1.94
CA LEU A 2 -28.02 -2.53 3.25
C LEU A 2 -28.12 -1.09 3.79
N GLY A 3 -27.78 -0.08 2.99
CA GLY A 3 -27.84 1.33 3.43
C GLY A 3 -29.24 1.79 3.87
N ILE A 4 -30.29 1.25 3.25
CA ILE A 4 -31.68 1.56 3.64
C ILE A 4 -31.98 0.99 5.02
N GLU A 5 -31.54 -0.24 5.30
CA GLU A 5 -31.78 -0.87 6.60
C GLU A 5 -30.96 -0.19 7.73
N ILE A 6 -29.73 0.26 7.44
CA ILE A 6 -28.94 1.05 8.38
C ILE A 6 -29.65 2.37 8.70
N ALA A 7 -30.16 3.07 7.67
CA ALA A 7 -30.92 4.30 7.86
C ALA A 7 -32.20 4.09 8.68
N LYS A 8 -32.94 3.00 8.43
CA LYS A 8 -34.11 2.63 9.23
C LYS A 8 -33.76 2.35 10.70
N ALA A 9 -32.58 1.81 10.97
CA ALA A 9 -32.06 1.59 12.31
C ALA A 9 -31.51 2.87 12.98
N GLY A 10 -31.62 4.03 12.33
CA GLY A 10 -31.15 5.33 12.84
C GLY A 10 -29.68 5.63 12.55
N GLY A 11 -29.01 4.78 11.77
CA GLY A 11 -27.64 5.04 11.31
C GLY A 11 -27.61 6.07 10.18
N GLN A 12 -26.52 6.85 10.12
CA GLN A 12 -26.26 7.70 8.96
C GLN A 12 -25.56 6.89 7.86
N VAL A 13 -25.93 7.14 6.61
CA VAL A 13 -25.38 6.45 5.46
C VAL A 13 -24.95 7.47 4.43
N VAL A 14 -23.70 7.33 3.97
CA VAL A 14 -23.12 8.10 2.88
C VAL A 14 -22.79 7.15 1.75
N HIS A 15 -23.11 7.55 0.52
CA HIS A 15 -22.86 6.77 -0.68
C HIS A 15 -21.68 7.35 -1.46
N ALA A 16 -20.61 6.56 -1.58
CA ALA A 16 -19.48 6.88 -2.46
C ALA A 16 -19.89 6.74 -3.93
N ASN A 17 -19.33 7.59 -4.80
CA ASN A 17 -19.55 7.51 -6.24
C ASN A 17 -18.76 6.36 -6.91
N GLY A 18 -17.72 5.86 -6.24
CA GLY A 18 -16.86 4.79 -6.72
C GLY A 18 -16.39 3.92 -5.56
N ASP A 19 -15.08 3.74 -5.46
CA ASP A 19 -14.50 3.12 -4.26
C ASP A 19 -14.71 3.99 -3.02
N ALA A 20 -15.00 3.36 -1.89
CA ALA A 20 -15.41 4.04 -0.66
C ALA A 20 -14.24 4.32 0.30
N ASP A 21 -13.06 3.73 0.08
CA ASP A 21 -11.99 3.75 1.08
C ASP A 21 -11.51 5.18 1.37
N LEU A 22 -11.32 5.98 0.33
CA LEU A 22 -10.89 7.37 0.52
C LEU A 22 -11.96 8.20 1.24
N ASP A 23 -13.23 8.05 0.87
CA ASP A 23 -14.34 8.80 1.49
C ASP A 23 -14.47 8.46 2.98
N ILE A 24 -14.39 7.16 3.33
CA ILE A 24 -14.39 6.68 4.73
C ILE A 24 -13.23 7.29 5.51
N VAL A 25 -12.03 7.29 4.92
CA VAL A 25 -10.83 7.79 5.61
C VAL A 25 -10.88 9.30 5.81
N LEU A 26 -11.28 10.06 4.79
CA LEU A 26 -11.39 11.51 4.90
C LEU A 26 -12.45 11.90 5.93
N GLU A 27 -13.61 11.24 5.92
CA GLU A 27 -14.66 11.48 6.91
C GLU A 27 -14.18 11.15 8.33
N ALA A 28 -13.47 10.04 8.51
CA ALA A 28 -12.95 9.65 9.81
C ALA A 28 -11.88 10.62 10.33
N VAL A 29 -10.98 11.09 9.44
CA VAL A 29 -9.97 12.10 9.80
C VAL A 29 -10.64 13.42 10.16
N ASN A 30 -11.64 13.88 9.39
CA ASN A 30 -12.37 15.11 9.68
C ASN A 30 -13.16 15.01 10.99
N THR A 31 -13.86 13.90 11.21
CA THR A 31 -14.60 13.64 12.46
C THR A 31 -13.66 13.61 13.65
N SER A 32 -12.46 13.03 13.48
CA SER A 32 -11.43 12.99 14.52
C SER A 32 -10.91 14.36 14.96
N LEU A 33 -11.19 15.44 14.23
CA LEU A 33 -10.84 16.80 14.68
C LEU A 33 -11.70 17.25 15.88
N ILE A 34 -12.86 16.63 16.09
CA ILE A 34 -13.85 17.07 17.09
C ILE A 34 -14.25 15.91 18.01
N HIS A 35 -14.24 14.68 17.52
CA HIS A 35 -14.74 13.50 18.23
C HIS A 35 -13.82 12.30 18.08
N SER A 36 -13.63 11.54 19.16
CA SER A 36 -12.96 10.25 19.09
C SER A 36 -13.66 9.36 18.05
N THR A 37 -12.90 8.85 17.08
CA THR A 37 -13.42 8.16 15.89
C THR A 37 -12.77 6.80 15.74
N THR A 38 -13.54 5.79 15.35
CA THR A 38 -13.03 4.44 15.03
C THR A 38 -13.50 4.02 13.65
N VAL A 39 -12.56 3.74 12.76
CA VAL A 39 -12.83 3.13 11.45
C VAL A 39 -12.83 1.62 11.62
N ILE A 40 -13.89 0.95 11.17
CA ILE A 40 -13.99 -0.51 11.20
C ILE A 40 -13.89 -1.02 9.77
N GLY A 41 -12.91 -1.88 9.49
CA GLY A 41 -12.70 -2.44 8.16
C GLY A 41 -11.63 -3.51 8.12
N GLU A 42 -11.65 -4.30 7.05
CA GLU A 42 -10.71 -5.40 6.82
C GLU A 42 -9.62 -5.09 5.80
N ASP A 43 -9.80 -3.99 5.06
CA ASP A 43 -8.87 -3.62 4.02
C ASP A 43 -7.59 -3.00 4.60
N THR A 44 -6.45 -3.44 4.07
CA THR A 44 -5.16 -2.82 4.37
C THR A 44 -5.05 -1.41 3.83
N ASP A 45 -5.87 -1.08 2.84
CA ASP A 45 -5.82 0.17 2.10
C ASP A 45 -6.32 1.31 2.98
N LEU A 46 -7.36 1.06 3.79
CA LEU A 46 -7.81 1.95 4.86
C LEU A 46 -6.69 2.34 5.83
N LEU A 47 -5.88 1.39 6.30
CA LEU A 47 -4.77 1.71 7.22
C LEU A 47 -3.71 2.59 6.55
N VAL A 48 -3.35 2.28 5.30
CA VAL A 48 -2.36 3.08 4.54
C VAL A 48 -2.87 4.49 4.32
N LEU A 49 -4.14 4.64 3.93
CA LEU A 49 -4.79 5.92 3.69
C LEU A 49 -4.93 6.73 5.00
N LEU A 50 -5.33 6.10 6.12
CA LEU A 50 -5.40 6.75 7.44
C LEU A 50 -4.04 7.34 7.86
N LEU A 51 -2.97 6.55 7.72
CA LEU A 51 -1.61 7.00 8.03
C LEU A 51 -1.13 8.14 7.13
N TYR A 52 -1.59 8.17 5.88
CA TYR A 52 -1.25 9.22 4.92
C TYR A 52 -2.04 10.53 5.17
N HIS A 53 -3.34 10.42 5.41
CA HIS A 53 -4.26 11.56 5.51
C HIS A 53 -4.28 12.24 6.88
N LEU A 54 -3.95 11.53 7.97
CA LEU A 54 -3.80 12.16 9.28
C LEU A 54 -2.53 13.05 9.30
N LYS A 55 -2.66 14.34 9.00
CA LYS A 55 -1.50 15.26 8.88
C LYS A 55 -0.96 15.72 10.24
N HIS A 56 -1.86 16.10 11.15
CA HIS A 56 -1.50 16.67 12.44
C HIS A 56 -2.17 15.89 13.59
N PRO A 57 -1.60 14.75 14.03
CA PRO A 57 -2.21 13.91 15.06
C PRO A 57 -2.41 14.61 16.41
N VAL A 58 -1.63 15.67 16.68
CA VAL A 58 -1.72 16.44 17.94
C VAL A 58 -2.93 17.36 17.99
N ASP A 59 -3.52 17.67 16.84
CA ASP A 59 -4.66 18.58 16.70
C ASP A 59 -6.00 17.81 16.60
N SER A 60 -5.96 16.49 16.74
CA SER A 60 -7.13 15.60 16.62
C SER A 60 -7.39 14.84 17.93
N GLU A 61 -8.66 14.55 18.17
CA GLU A 61 -9.09 13.49 19.07
C GLU A 61 -8.59 12.11 18.62
N LYS A 62 -8.82 11.10 19.46
CA LYS A 62 -8.37 9.73 19.21
C LYS A 62 -8.96 9.16 17.91
N LEU A 63 -8.09 8.67 17.03
CA LEU A 63 -8.45 7.98 15.80
C LEU A 63 -7.95 6.53 15.83
N TYR A 64 -8.88 5.59 15.78
CA TYR A 64 -8.60 4.16 15.79
C TYR A 64 -8.97 3.48 14.48
N PHE A 65 -8.25 2.41 14.15
CA PHE A 65 -8.63 1.47 13.10
C PHE A 65 -8.84 0.08 13.71
N ARG A 66 -9.98 -0.53 13.43
CA ARG A 66 -10.40 -1.82 13.99
C ARG A 66 -10.63 -2.82 12.86
N THR A 67 -10.05 -4.01 13.01
CA THR A 67 -10.28 -5.18 12.16
C THR A 67 -10.86 -6.32 13.01
N ASP A 68 -11.91 -6.93 12.49
CA ASP A 68 -12.68 -8.03 13.07
C ASP A 68 -12.47 -9.34 12.29
N LYS A 69 -11.46 -9.41 11.41
CA LYS A 69 -11.15 -10.56 10.54
C LYS A 69 -11.13 -11.88 11.27
N GLU A 70 -10.55 -11.85 12.46
CA GLU A 70 -10.46 -12.99 13.36
C GLU A 70 -11.55 -12.83 14.40
N ALA A 71 -12.66 -13.56 14.25
CA ALA A 71 -13.84 -13.44 15.13
C ALA A 71 -13.55 -13.60 16.65
N LYS A 72 -12.39 -14.16 17.01
CA LYS A 72 -11.92 -14.33 18.39
C LYS A 72 -10.95 -13.24 18.86
N HIS A 73 -10.41 -12.44 17.95
CA HIS A 73 -9.37 -11.44 18.19
C HIS A 73 -9.64 -10.16 17.42
N ILE A 74 -10.40 -9.25 18.04
CA ILE A 74 -10.54 -7.88 17.58
C ILE A 74 -9.18 -7.21 17.73
N LYS A 75 -8.64 -6.64 16.64
CA LYS A 75 -7.41 -5.83 16.69
C LYS A 75 -7.80 -4.38 16.50
N VAL A 76 -7.34 -3.53 17.42
CA VAL A 76 -7.55 -2.08 17.38
C VAL A 76 -6.19 -1.39 17.34
N TYR A 77 -6.03 -0.49 16.38
CA TYR A 77 -4.81 0.22 16.06
C TYR A 77 -5.01 1.70 16.34
N ASP A 78 -4.17 2.27 17.19
CA ASP A 78 -4.10 3.72 17.38
C ASP A 78 -3.32 4.33 16.22
N ILE A 79 -4.01 5.08 15.35
CA ILE A 79 -3.42 5.62 14.13
C ILE A 79 -2.38 6.69 14.43
N ALA A 80 -2.61 7.52 15.45
CA ALA A 80 -1.66 8.55 15.86
C ALA A 80 -0.37 7.92 16.39
N LEU A 81 -0.49 6.90 17.25
CA LEU A 81 0.66 6.17 17.79
C LEU A 81 1.45 5.46 16.69
N ILE A 82 0.78 4.77 15.76
CA ILE A 82 1.47 4.12 14.63
C ILE A 82 2.20 5.15 13.79
N LYS A 83 1.55 6.27 13.45
CA LYS A 83 2.17 7.34 12.68
C LYS A 83 3.39 7.92 13.40
N GLN A 84 3.32 8.09 14.73
CA GLN A 84 4.44 8.55 15.56
C GLN A 84 5.61 7.57 15.51
N ILE A 85 5.35 6.27 15.66
CA ILE A 85 6.39 5.22 15.63
C ILE A 85 7.04 5.11 14.23
N MET A 86 6.23 5.18 13.18
CA MET A 86 6.72 5.03 11.80
C MET A 86 7.41 6.28 11.27
N GLY A 87 6.97 7.46 11.71
CA GLY A 87 7.41 8.75 11.22
C GLY A 87 6.75 9.16 9.90
N GLU A 88 6.57 10.47 9.73
CA GLU A 88 5.83 11.05 8.60
C GLU A 88 6.36 10.62 7.24
N ARG A 89 7.68 10.57 7.09
CA ARG A 89 8.33 10.18 5.84
C ARG A 89 8.00 8.74 5.44
N VAL A 90 7.93 7.80 6.38
CA VAL A 90 7.57 6.42 6.08
C VAL A 90 6.09 6.34 5.71
N CYS A 91 5.20 6.99 6.45
CA CYS A 91 3.78 7.05 6.14
C CYS A 91 3.51 7.63 4.74
N LYS A 92 4.25 8.68 4.34
CA LYS A 92 4.15 9.23 2.97
C LYS A 92 4.56 8.21 1.91
N ARG A 93 5.64 7.46 2.14
CA ARG A 93 6.16 6.43 1.23
C ARG A 93 5.29 5.17 1.16
N LEU A 94 4.52 4.87 2.22
CA LEU A 94 3.60 3.75 2.23
C LEU A 94 2.54 3.87 1.13
N LEU A 95 2.05 5.09 0.85
CA LEU A 95 1.08 5.31 -0.23
C LEU A 95 1.66 4.88 -1.59
N PHE A 96 2.89 5.31 -1.90
CA PHE A 96 3.61 4.84 -3.08
C PHE A 96 3.75 3.31 -3.06
N LEU A 97 4.23 2.75 -1.96
CA LEU A 97 4.51 1.31 -1.89
C LEU A 97 3.24 0.47 -2.11
N HIS A 98 2.13 0.91 -1.52
CA HIS A 98 0.83 0.27 -1.64
C HIS A 98 0.34 0.28 -3.09
N ALA A 99 0.29 1.45 -3.74
CA ALA A 99 -0.11 1.56 -5.15
C ALA A 99 0.85 0.85 -6.10
N PHE A 100 2.15 0.89 -5.84
CA PHE A 100 3.18 0.32 -6.71
C PHE A 100 3.27 -1.22 -6.63
N THR A 101 2.97 -1.80 -5.46
CA THR A 101 3.08 -3.26 -5.23
C THR A 101 1.76 -4.00 -5.44
N GLY A 102 0.69 -3.27 -5.76
CA GLY A 102 -0.64 -3.76 -6.07
C GLY A 102 -1.68 -3.26 -5.07
N CYS A 103 -2.73 -2.63 -5.58
CA CYS A 103 -3.95 -2.22 -4.90
C CYS A 103 -5.18 -2.57 -5.75
N ASP A 104 -6.36 -2.09 -5.41
CA ASP A 104 -7.57 -2.35 -6.21
C ASP A 104 -7.47 -1.88 -7.67
N THR A 105 -6.68 -0.84 -7.92
CA THR A 105 -6.47 -0.29 -9.27
C THR A 105 -5.19 -0.77 -9.95
N THR A 106 -4.31 -1.50 -9.25
CA THR A 106 -3.02 -1.95 -9.78
C THR A 106 -2.74 -3.42 -9.48
N SER A 107 -2.22 -4.14 -10.48
CA SER A 107 -1.86 -5.55 -10.29
C SER A 107 -0.71 -5.72 -9.30
N ARG A 108 -0.77 -6.80 -8.51
CA ARG A 108 0.32 -7.20 -7.62
C ARG A 108 1.57 -7.59 -8.39
N ILE A 109 2.74 -7.19 -7.90
CA ILE A 109 4.03 -7.65 -8.43
C ILE A 109 4.25 -9.12 -8.07
N PHE A 110 4.46 -9.97 -9.08
CA PHE A 110 4.68 -11.41 -8.90
C PHE A 110 5.82 -11.71 -7.91
N ARG A 111 5.57 -12.60 -6.94
CA ARG A 111 6.47 -13.01 -5.83
C ARG A 111 6.85 -11.90 -4.84
N ILE A 112 6.24 -10.72 -4.91
CA ILE A 112 6.49 -9.64 -3.95
C ILE A 112 5.20 -9.39 -3.17
N GLY A 113 5.24 -9.62 -1.86
CA GLY A 113 4.15 -9.25 -0.95
C GLY A 113 4.38 -7.88 -0.31
N LYS A 114 3.29 -7.27 0.19
CA LYS A 114 3.33 -5.97 0.87
C LYS A 114 4.33 -5.95 2.04
N SER A 115 4.38 -7.00 2.85
CA SER A 115 5.35 -7.14 3.96
C SER A 115 6.82 -7.18 3.47
N THR A 116 7.09 -7.93 2.39
CA THR A 116 8.43 -7.97 1.78
C THR A 116 8.82 -6.62 1.21
N ALA A 117 7.89 -5.95 0.53
CA ALA A 117 8.12 -4.64 -0.04
C ALA A 117 8.36 -3.59 1.06
N PHE A 118 7.61 -3.63 2.15
CA PHE A 118 7.79 -2.76 3.31
C PHE A 118 9.15 -2.96 3.96
N SER A 119 9.53 -4.22 4.20
CA SER A 119 10.85 -4.57 4.73
C SER A 119 11.99 -4.05 3.85
N ARG A 120 11.81 -4.05 2.52
CA ARG A 120 12.79 -3.48 1.57
C ARG A 120 12.80 -1.96 1.60
N LEU A 121 11.65 -1.30 1.70
CA LEU A 121 11.54 0.15 1.81
C LEU A 121 12.31 0.66 3.03
N MET A 122 12.19 -0.03 4.16
CA MET A 122 12.89 0.34 5.41
C MET A 122 14.41 0.17 5.32
N LYS A 123 14.91 -0.73 4.47
CA LYS A 123 16.35 -1.04 4.33
C LYS A 123 17.03 -0.31 3.19
N SER A 124 16.30 0.10 2.15
CA SER A 124 16.87 0.61 0.92
C SER A 124 16.66 2.11 0.75
N ILE A 125 17.78 2.86 0.76
CA ILE A 125 17.80 4.28 0.43
C ILE A 125 17.28 4.52 -1.00
N LYS A 126 17.63 3.64 -1.95
CA LYS A 126 17.21 3.72 -3.37
C LYS A 126 15.70 3.66 -3.53
N LEU A 127 15.07 2.67 -2.90
CA LEU A 127 13.62 2.52 -2.93
C LEU A 127 12.93 3.69 -2.21
N GLY A 128 13.51 4.17 -1.11
CA GLY A 128 13.03 5.37 -0.42
C GLY A 128 13.07 6.62 -1.29
N LYS A 129 14.15 6.84 -2.06
CA LYS A 129 14.26 7.96 -3.02
C LYS A 129 13.24 7.84 -4.14
N SER A 130 13.04 6.63 -4.67
CA SER A 130 12.00 6.36 -5.66
C SER A 130 10.62 6.72 -5.12
N ALA A 131 10.30 6.27 -3.91
CA ALA A 131 9.04 6.61 -3.24
C ALA A 131 8.87 8.12 -3.01
N ASP A 132 9.93 8.84 -2.65
CA ASP A 132 9.89 10.29 -2.48
C ASP A 132 9.61 11.01 -3.81
N LEU A 133 10.18 10.54 -4.92
CA LEU A 133 9.92 11.08 -6.27
C LEU A 133 8.46 10.91 -6.68
N PHE A 134 7.89 9.71 -6.49
CA PHE A 134 6.48 9.44 -6.81
C PHE A 134 5.48 10.25 -5.96
N THR A 135 5.90 10.71 -4.79
CA THR A 135 5.05 11.47 -3.86
C THR A 135 5.33 12.97 -3.89
N THR A 136 6.10 13.44 -4.88
CA THR A 136 6.42 14.85 -5.13
C THR A 136 5.69 15.34 -6.37
N VAL A 137 4.99 16.47 -6.25
CA VAL A 137 4.25 17.08 -7.36
C VAL A 137 5.23 17.72 -8.36
N GLY A 138 4.87 17.72 -9.65
CA GLY A 138 5.63 18.41 -10.70
C GLY A 138 6.78 17.59 -11.30
N LYS A 139 6.85 16.29 -11.02
CA LYS A 139 7.80 15.38 -11.65
C LYS A 139 7.40 15.02 -13.07
N ASN A 140 8.37 15.00 -13.98
CA ASN A 140 8.12 14.64 -15.36
C ASN A 140 8.07 13.11 -15.52
N VAL A 141 7.56 12.65 -16.67
CA VAL A 141 7.37 11.24 -16.97
C VAL A 141 8.68 10.45 -16.94
N GLU A 142 9.79 11.06 -17.39
CA GLU A 142 11.10 10.41 -17.44
C GLU A 142 11.68 10.17 -16.04
N GLU A 143 11.55 11.16 -15.14
CA GLU A 143 11.93 11.04 -13.73
C GLU A 143 11.14 9.92 -13.04
N ILE A 144 9.83 9.88 -13.25
CA ILE A 144 8.94 8.86 -12.67
C ILE A 144 9.23 7.47 -13.26
N SER A 145 9.46 7.37 -14.56
CA SER A 145 9.80 6.12 -15.24
C SER A 145 11.13 5.54 -14.73
N THR A 146 12.16 6.39 -14.61
CA THR A 146 13.47 6.03 -14.08
C THR A 146 13.36 5.55 -12.62
N ALA A 147 12.66 6.31 -11.78
CA ALA A 147 12.40 5.93 -10.39
C ALA A 147 11.61 4.62 -10.29
N GLY A 148 10.65 4.39 -11.17
CA GLY A 148 9.87 3.15 -11.22
C GLY A 148 10.75 1.94 -11.59
N CYS A 149 11.67 2.12 -12.53
CA CYS A 149 12.64 1.09 -12.90
C CYS A 149 13.59 0.77 -11.74
N GLU A 150 14.15 1.79 -11.07
CA GLU A 150 15.01 1.61 -9.89
C GLU A 150 14.25 0.95 -8.73
N ALA A 151 13.00 1.35 -8.50
CA ALA A 151 12.13 0.74 -7.50
C ALA A 151 11.91 -0.75 -7.79
N MET A 152 11.60 -1.11 -9.04
CA MET A 152 11.43 -2.52 -9.45
C MET A 152 12.71 -3.33 -9.30
N LEU A 153 13.87 -2.81 -9.68
CA LEU A 153 15.17 -3.48 -9.48
C LEU A 153 15.51 -3.68 -8.00
N THR A 154 15.06 -2.77 -7.13
CA THR A 154 15.32 -2.78 -5.68
C THR A 154 14.35 -3.68 -4.89
N LEU A 155 13.05 -3.65 -5.24
CA LEU A 155 12.18 -4.83 -5.17
C LEU A 155 12.87 -5.96 -5.98
N PHE A 156 12.52 -7.23 -6.05
CA PHE A 156 13.40 -8.28 -6.66
C PHE A 156 14.86 -8.42 -6.14
N ASN A 157 15.47 -7.46 -5.43
CA ASN A 157 16.87 -7.49 -4.98
C ASN A 157 17.86 -7.74 -6.13
N SER A 158 17.63 -7.10 -7.27
CA SER A 158 18.42 -7.27 -8.48
C SER A 158 19.63 -6.34 -8.51
N LYS A 159 20.75 -6.85 -9.04
CA LYS A 159 21.94 -6.05 -9.38
C LYS A 159 22.00 -5.71 -10.88
N GLU A 160 20.98 -6.09 -11.64
CA GLU A 160 20.92 -5.85 -13.07
C GLU A 160 20.76 -4.35 -13.35
N GLU A 161 21.28 -3.93 -14.49
CA GLU A 161 21.24 -2.52 -14.91
C GLU A 161 19.87 -2.12 -15.50
N SER A 162 19.07 -3.11 -15.93
CA SER A 162 17.77 -2.86 -16.57
C SER A 162 16.72 -3.91 -16.24
N LEU A 163 15.45 -3.50 -16.33
CA LEU A 163 14.32 -4.41 -16.19
C LEU A 163 14.28 -5.47 -17.29
N ALA A 164 14.77 -5.17 -18.49
CA ALA A 164 14.85 -6.14 -19.58
C ALA A 164 15.77 -7.31 -19.20
N LYS A 165 16.96 -7.01 -18.67
CA LYS A 165 17.92 -8.02 -18.23
C LYS A 165 17.39 -8.82 -17.03
N LEU A 166 16.78 -8.14 -16.06
CA LEU A 166 16.10 -8.80 -14.94
C LEU A 166 15.02 -9.78 -15.42
N ARG A 167 14.13 -9.35 -16.32
CA ARG A 167 13.04 -10.20 -16.85
C ARG A 167 13.59 -11.39 -17.60
N HIS A 168 14.57 -11.19 -18.47
CA HIS A 168 15.25 -12.27 -19.19
C HIS A 168 15.80 -13.31 -18.21
N ASN A 169 16.57 -12.88 -17.20
CA ASN A 169 17.18 -13.80 -16.24
C ASN A 169 16.14 -14.56 -15.39
N GLN A 170 15.04 -13.91 -15.01
CA GLN A 170 13.94 -14.57 -14.31
C GLN A 170 13.20 -15.59 -15.17
N LEU A 171 12.98 -15.29 -16.45
CA LEU A 171 12.32 -16.21 -17.38
C LEU A 171 13.21 -17.42 -17.64
N THR A 172 14.47 -17.17 -17.99
CA THR A 172 15.45 -18.20 -18.31
C THR A 172 15.70 -19.14 -17.13
N SER A 173 15.90 -18.61 -15.92
CA SER A 173 16.05 -19.45 -14.72
C SER A 173 14.83 -20.31 -14.41
N LYS A 174 13.62 -19.83 -14.68
CA LYS A 174 12.39 -20.65 -14.54
C LYS A 174 12.31 -21.75 -15.57
N VAL A 175 12.61 -21.46 -16.84
CA VAL A 175 12.61 -22.46 -17.92
C VAL A 175 13.62 -23.57 -17.62
N PHE A 176 14.80 -23.23 -17.10
CA PHE A 176 15.81 -24.22 -16.71
C PHE A 176 15.50 -24.97 -15.41
N SER A 177 14.65 -24.44 -14.52
CA SER A 177 14.33 -25.09 -13.24
C SER A 177 13.02 -25.88 -13.24
N SER A 178 12.19 -25.75 -14.29
CA SER A 178 11.03 -26.63 -14.46
C SER A 178 11.50 -28.05 -14.76
N LYS A 179 11.26 -28.98 -13.84
CA LYS A 179 11.40 -30.43 -14.06
C LYS A 179 10.32 -30.90 -15.06
N GLY A 180 10.57 -30.63 -16.34
CA GLY A 180 9.84 -31.15 -17.49
C GLY A 180 10.86 -31.25 -18.62
N GLY A 181 11.26 -32.48 -18.94
CA GLY A 181 12.46 -32.81 -19.69
C GLY A 181 12.58 -32.09 -21.03
N TRP A 182 13.81 -31.64 -21.30
CA TRP A 182 14.34 -31.55 -22.65
C TRP A 182 15.52 -32.52 -22.71
N ASP A 183 15.19 -33.82 -22.74
CA ASP A 183 16.12 -34.81 -23.27
C ASP A 183 16.13 -34.65 -24.79
N GLY A 184 17.16 -33.97 -25.29
CA GLY A 184 17.61 -34.08 -26.67
C GLY A 184 16.81 -33.32 -27.74
N LEU A 185 17.39 -32.22 -28.21
CA LEU A 185 17.39 -31.93 -29.64
C LEU A 185 18.72 -31.29 -30.02
N VAL A 186 19.61 -32.16 -30.50
CA VAL A 186 20.64 -31.81 -31.45
C VAL A 186 19.92 -31.42 -32.73
N VAL A 187 20.14 -30.19 -33.21
CA VAL A 187 20.35 -29.89 -34.63
C VAL A 187 21.52 -28.92 -34.70
#